data_AF-A0A061FX58-F1
#
_entry.id   AF-A0A061FX58-F1
#
_cell.length_a   1.000
_cell.length_b   1.000
_cell.length_c   1.000
_cell.angle_alpha   90.00
_cell.angle_beta   90.00
_cell.angle_gamma   90.00
#
_symmetry.space_group_name_H-M   'P 1'
#
loop_
_entity.id
_entity.type
_entity.pdbx_description
1 polymer ?
#
loop_
_entity_poly.entity_id
_entity_poly.type
_entity_poly.pdbx_seq_one_letter_code
_entity_poly.pdbx_strand_id
1 'polypeptide(L)' 'MEFVQNFYNTGCLGFEVNESFITLIPKKKNPTSIGDYRLINLVGSIYKLIAKLLVNRLRKVIGEVVEAHQFAFISGR' A
#
# COMPACT_ATOMS: atom_id res chain seq x y z
N MET A 1 5.62 5.03 18.58
CA MET A 1 4.93 6.28 18.19
C MET A 1 5.86 7.29 17.54
N GLU A 2 7.15 7.33 17.92
CA GLU A 2 8.14 8.26 17.37
C GLU A 2 8.20 8.30 15.84
N PHE A 3 8.27 7.15 15.15
CA PHE A 3 8.27 7.10 13.68
C PHE A 3 7.05 7.76 13.03
N VAL A 4 5.86 7.60 13.62
CA VAL A 4 4.62 8.21 13.12
C VAL A 4 4.66 9.73 13.35
N GLN A 5 5.16 10.18 14.50
CA GLN A 5 5.29 11.60 14.80
C GLN A 5 6.34 12.27 13.90
N ASN A 6 7.47 11.61 13.66
CA ASN A 6 8.50 12.09 12.76
C ASN A 6 7.95 12.22 11.33
N PHE A 7 7.26 11.18 10.83
CA PHE A 7 6.57 11.25 9.53
C PHE A 7 5.55 12.39 9.49
N TYR A 8 4.76 12.58 10.55
CA TYR A 8 3.78 13.66 10.61
C TYR A 8 4.42 15.05 10.53
N ASN A 9 5.56 15.25 11.20
CA ASN A 9 6.25 16.53 11.24
C ASN A 9 7.05 16.83 9.96
N THR A 10 7.62 15.79 9.33
CA THR A 10 8.55 15.94 8.19
C THR A 10 7.96 15.58 6.84
N GLY A 11 6.89 14.78 6.81
CA GLY A 11 6.37 14.14 5.60
C GLY A 11 7.26 13.02 5.05
N CYS A 12 8.36 12.70 5.71
CA CYS A 12 9.37 11.75 5.22
C CYS A 12 9.27 10.42 5.95
N LEU A 13 9.37 9.32 5.19
CA LEU A 13 9.59 7.99 5.75
C LEU A 13 11.09 7.79 5.96
N GLY A 14 11.49 7.38 7.17
CA GLY A 14 12.88 7.01 7.44
C GLY A 14 13.31 5.83 6.56
N PHE A 15 14.60 5.79 6.20
CA PHE A 15 15.19 4.77 5.31
C PHE A 15 14.81 3.35 5.73
N GLU A 16 15.00 3.02 7.00
CA GLU A 16 14.72 1.70 7.59
C GLU A 16 13.24 1.28 7.45
N VAL A 17 12.31 2.25 7.52
CA VAL A 17 10.87 1.98 7.42
C VAL A 17 10.46 1.73 5.96
N ASN A 18 11.20 2.28 5.00
CA ASN A 18 10.95 2.14 3.58
C ASN A 18 11.64 0.91 2.95
N GLU A 19 12.33 0.10 3.75
CA GLU A 19 12.90 -1.16 3.29
C GLU A 19 11.81 -2.20 2.99
N SER A 20 12.06 -3.04 1.98
CA SER A 20 11.09 -4.03 1.52
C SER A 20 11.76 -5.24 0.88
N PHE A 21 11.13 -6.41 1.02
CA PHE A 21 11.59 -7.65 0.40
C PHE A 21 10.68 -8.02 -0.77
N ILE A 22 11.30 -8.33 -1.91
CA ILE A 22 10.56 -8.74 -3.10
C ILE A 22 10.54 -10.27 -3.16
N THR A 23 9.35 -10.85 -3.36
CA THR A 23 9.18 -12.29 -3.57
C THR A 23 8.22 -12.59 -4.71
N LEU A 24 8.38 -13.76 -5.33
CA LEU A 24 7.54 -14.26 -6.42
C LEU A 24 6.61 -15.36 -5.90
N ILE A 25 5.31 -15.15 -6.01
CA ILE A 25 4.30 -16.17 -5.67
C ILE A 25 3.71 -16.75 -6.97
N PRO A 26 3.72 -18.08 -7.17
CA PRO A 26 3.09 -18.70 -8.33
C PRO A 26 1.58 -18.38 -8.40
N LYS A 27 1.07 -18.04 -9.59
CA LYS A 27 -0.37 -17.86 -9.87
C LYS A 27 -1.06 -19.19 -10.20
N LYS A 28 -0.29 -20.21 -10.63
CA LYS A 28 -0.77 -21.53 -11.05
C LYS A 28 0.18 -22.63 -10.55
N LYS A 29 -0.30 -23.88 -10.48
CA LYS A 29 0.41 -25.04 -9.89
C LYS A 29 1.77 -25.33 -10.55
N ASN A 30 1.87 -25.15 -11.87
CA ASN A 30 3.08 -25.38 -12.65
C ASN A 30 3.41 -24.13 -13.47
N PRO A 31 4.07 -23.12 -12.88
CA PRO A 31 4.46 -21.92 -13.61
C PRO A 31 5.54 -22.25 -14.66
N THR A 32 5.39 -21.74 -15.88
CA THR A 32 6.27 -22.03 -17.02
C THR A 32 6.92 -20.78 -17.60
N SER A 33 6.39 -19.60 -17.28
CA SER A 33 6.90 -18.29 -17.69
C SER A 33 6.94 -17.32 -16.51
N ILE A 34 7.73 -16.25 -16.62
CA ILE A 34 7.79 -15.21 -15.57
C ILE A 34 6.42 -14.56 -15.31
N GLY A 35 5.57 -14.48 -16.33
CA GLY A 35 4.20 -13.96 -16.21
C GLY A 35 3.29 -14.81 -15.32
N ASP A 36 3.65 -16.07 -15.07
CA ASP A 36 2.92 -16.98 -14.18
C ASP A 36 3.21 -16.71 -12.70
N TYR A 37 4.13 -15.81 -12.38
CA TYR A 37 4.39 -15.37 -11.03
C TYR A 37 3.76 -14.00 -10.77
N ARG A 38 3.31 -13.80 -9.54
CA ARG A 38 2.94 -12.50 -9.01
C ARG A 38 4.10 -11.99 -8.16
N LEU A 39 4.63 -10.83 -8.53
CA LEU A 39 5.55 -10.10 -7.68
C LEU A 39 4.81 -9.56 -6.47
N ILE A 40 5.31 -9.85 -5.27
CA ILE A 40 4.79 -9.30 -4.01
C ILE A 40 5.91 -8.51 -3.35
N ASN A 41 5.60 -7.27 -2.98
CA ASN A 41 6.48 -6.45 -2.16
C ASN A 41 6.09 -6.58 -0.67
N LEU A 42 6.99 -7.14 0.13
CA LEU A 42 6.84 -7.33 1.57
C LEU A 42 7.44 -6.13 2.29
N VAL A 43 6.60 -5.15 2.58
CA VAL A 43 6.97 -3.95 3.36
C VAL A 43 6.75 -4.17 4.86
N GLY A 44 7.51 -3.44 5.68
CA GLY A 44 7.41 -3.46 7.14
C GLY A 44 6.05 -3.04 7.69
N SER A 45 5.74 -3.47 8.91
CA SER A 45 4.45 -3.16 9.57
C SER A 45 4.28 -1.67 9.87
N ILE A 46 5.36 -0.95 10.19
CA ILE A 46 5.34 0.50 10.43
C ILE A 46 4.94 1.25 9.14
N TYR A 47 5.49 0.87 8.00
CA TYR A 47 5.08 1.40 6.69
C TYR A 47 3.58 1.20 6.47
N LYS A 48 3.08 -0.03 6.70
CA LYS A 48 1.65 -0.35 6.54
C LYS A 48 0.77 0.45 7.49
N LEU A 49 1.22 0.71 8.71
CA LEU A 49 0.51 1.53 9.69
C LEU A 49 0.35 2.97 9.17
N ILE A 50 1.44 3.60 8.72
CA ILE A 50 1.42 4.96 8.18
C ILE A 50 0.53 5.02 6.92
N ALA A 51 0.69 4.06 6.00
CA ALA A 51 -0.17 3.95 4.82
C ALA A 51 -1.65 3.84 5.19
N LYS A 52 -2.00 3.06 6.22
CA LYS A 52 -3.37 2.93 6.71
C LYS A 52 -3.91 4.25 7.28
N LEU A 53 -3.09 5.00 8.02
CA LEU A 53 -3.47 6.34 8.50
C LEU A 53 -3.78 7.29 7.34
N LEU A 54 -2.94 7.30 6.30
CA LEU A 54 -3.14 8.10 5.10
C LEU A 54 -4.40 7.70 4.34
N VAL A 55 -4.63 6.40 4.14
CA VAL A 55 -5.85 5.89 3.50
C VAL A 55 -7.11 6.31 4.27
N ASN A 56 -7.08 6.28 5.60
CA ASN A 56 -8.22 6.72 6.41
C ASN A 56 -8.49 8.23 6.28
N ARG A 57 -7.45 9.05 6.04
CA ARG A 57 -7.62 10.48 5.73
C ARG A 57 -8.18 10.66 4.32
N LEU A 58 -7.60 9.99 3.33
CA LEU A 58 -8.02 10.06 1.93
C LEU A 58 -9.47 9.59 1.74
N ARG A 59 -9.90 8.55 2.46
CA ARG A 59 -11.28 8.03 2.41
C ARG A 59 -12.34 9.11 2.65
N LYS A 60 -12.03 10.15 3.42
CA LYS A 60 -12.98 11.24 3.71
C LYS A 60 -13.29 12.12 2.50
N VAL A 61 -12.38 12.18 1.53
CA VAL A 61 -12.47 13.08 0.37
C VAL A 61 -12.46 12.31 -0.97
N ILE A 62 -12.21 10.99 -0.95
CA ILE A 62 -12.00 10.21 -2.18
C ILE A 62 -13.18 10.29 -3.15
N GLY A 63 -14.42 10.40 -2.64
CA GLY A 63 -15.63 10.52 -3.47
C GLY A 63 -15.71 11.80 -4.30
N GLU A 64 -15.01 12.86 -3.90
CA GLU A 64 -14.95 14.14 -4.64
C GLU A 64 -13.82 14.14 -5.68
N VAL A 65 -12.83 13.26 -5.52
CA VAL A 65 -11.61 13.22 -6.36
C VAL A 65 -11.72 12.18 -7.49
N VAL A 66 -12.56 11.17 -7.32
CA VAL A 66 -12.73 10.07 -8.28
C VAL A 66 -14.02 10.20 -9.09
N GLU A 67 -14.02 9.66 -10.30
CA GLU A 67 -15.18 9.74 -11.19
C GLU A 67 -16.37 8.88 -10.74
N ALA A 68 -17.56 9.27 -11.19
CA ALA A 68 -18.83 8.57 -10.97
C ALA A 68 -18.93 7.17 -11.61
N HIS A 69 -17.91 6.71 -12.34
CA HIS A 69 -17.78 5.32 -12.82
C HIS A 69 -16.71 4.45 -12.10
N GLN A 70 -15.88 5.02 -11.21
CA GLN A 70 -14.98 4.25 -10.33
C GLN A 70 -15.72 3.51 -9.19
N PHE A 71 -16.08 2.25 -9.40
CA PHE A 71 -16.76 1.44 -8.35
C PHE A 71 -15.78 0.64 -7.48
N ALA A 72 -14.67 0.16 -8.05
CA ALA A 72 -13.73 -0.66 -7.29
C ALA A 72 -12.97 0.17 -6.23
N PHE A 73 -12.76 -0.45 -5.07
CA PHE A 73 -11.95 0.06 -3.94
C PHE A 73 -12.50 1.31 -3.22
N ILE A 74 -13.76 1.68 -3.44
CA ILE A 74 -14.46 2.74 -2.71
C ILE A 74 -15.50 2.11 -1.80
N SER A 75 -15.51 2.48 -0.53
CA SER A 75 -16.47 1.93 0.43
C SER A 75 -17.88 2.47 0.15
N GLY A 76 -18.87 1.59 0.08
CA GLY A 76 -20.28 2.00 -0.16
C GLY A 76 -20.59 2.31 -1.62
N ARG A 77 -19.72 1.89 -2.54
CA ARG A 77 -19.89 2.02 -3.98
C ARG A 77 -19.42 0.75 -4.68
#